data_AF-A0AAD3CZ58-F1
#
_entry.id   AF-A0AAD3CZ58-F1
#
_cell.length_a   1.000
_cell.length_b   1.000
_cell.length_c   1.000
_cell.angle_alpha   90.00
_cell.angle_beta   90.00
_cell.angle_gamma   90.00
#
_symmetry.space_group_name_H-M   'P 1'
#
loop_
_entity.id
_entity.type
_entity.pdbx_description
1 polymer ?
#
loop_
_entity_poly.entity_id
_entity_poly.type
_entity_poly.pdbx_seq_one_letter_code
_entity_poly.pdbx_strand_id
1 'polypeptide(L)'
;MSSRNVQSSTKQEYLQKLEEENLQALRASVEAVNISRATLETSLAQGEQLQRCEDINERNKYIVDKSNRIVRGMTWSGWFMNAFSKDVEPPTSSKQTEQSEQIGRNTDDSNLSSIISQSDVARYPVELRNVAMMIQNYKCNVILLQNSQNHEFDTCLEICTKLHDSIVTKNNELKRNGYNGVKLDGRNMQHLRTLEKKSQEVYDFQYKIVQARRNNNDGQNRNTHGSSTFPRNNSSKPSSQPKFSSSSLISSTTNKELQDRIERQDNHLNMLASNIEELMHNGSAIGATLESQSQLLGKLDSETDDLHEKTKMVTRRADRLAHRSMWGRPKSEYKYRVAIEHIPTKKYLRVEPHNNKHLALHETLHSEMSTFECHERREYNLIGFKNVCTGTWLGRSTFGGIVCSAKVFGSNEEWEIDDDMTRTKLLCAAANMGNGGWLICSEDTQNFSITRHDVDGRAKATLWNIVIISDTEETD
;
A
#
# COMPACT_ATOMS: atom_id res chain seq x y z
N MET A 1 31.73 -83.93 2.58
CA MET A 1 32.44 -82.64 2.55
C MET A 1 31.76 -81.56 1.69
N SER A 2 30.83 -81.88 0.77
CA SER A 2 30.14 -80.88 -0.07
C SER A 2 29.16 -79.95 0.67
N SER A 3 28.47 -80.42 1.71
CA SER A 3 27.42 -79.63 2.39
C SER A 3 27.92 -78.47 3.26
N ARG A 4 29.19 -78.48 3.69
CA ARG A 4 29.77 -77.39 4.49
C ARG A 4 30.11 -76.14 3.65
N ASN A 5 30.49 -76.33 2.37
CA ASN A 5 30.79 -75.21 1.47
C ASN A 5 29.53 -74.48 0.97
N VAL A 6 28.39 -75.18 0.84
CA VAL A 6 27.13 -74.55 0.44
C VAL A 6 26.59 -73.67 1.57
N GLN A 7 26.68 -74.12 2.83
CA GLN A 7 26.24 -73.33 3.99
C GLN A 7 27.10 -72.08 4.24
N SER A 8 28.40 -72.10 3.89
CA SER A 8 29.24 -70.91 4.00
C SER A 8 28.91 -69.85 2.95
N SER A 9 28.54 -70.26 1.73
CA SER A 9 28.22 -69.35 0.62
C SER A 9 26.94 -68.55 0.88
N THR A 10 25.86 -69.20 1.31
CA THR A 10 24.57 -68.53 1.56
C THR A 10 24.63 -67.56 2.73
N LYS A 11 25.42 -67.90 3.76
CA LYS A 11 25.67 -67.00 4.88
C LYS A 11 26.40 -65.75 4.43
N GLN A 12 27.43 -65.88 3.59
CA GLN A 12 28.21 -64.73 3.12
C GLN A 12 27.39 -63.78 2.23
N GLU A 13 26.55 -64.33 1.35
CA GLU A 13 25.65 -63.55 0.50
C GLU A 13 24.62 -62.76 1.32
N TYR A 14 23.99 -63.39 2.33
CA TYR A 14 23.08 -62.71 3.24
C TYR A 14 23.75 -61.54 3.99
N LEU A 15 25.01 -61.74 4.41
CA LEU A 15 25.76 -60.72 5.11
C LEU A 15 26.10 -59.53 4.21
N GLN A 16 26.48 -59.78 2.97
CA GLN A 16 26.73 -58.72 1.98
C GLN A 16 25.46 -57.92 1.72
N LYS A 17 24.33 -58.60 1.55
CA LYS A 17 23.04 -57.93 1.34
C LYS A 17 22.65 -57.03 2.52
N LEU A 18 22.83 -57.50 3.76
CA LEU A 18 22.54 -56.70 4.95
C LEU A 18 23.47 -55.48 5.07
N GLU A 19 24.75 -55.62 4.71
CA GLU A 19 25.70 -54.51 4.69
C GLU A 19 25.35 -53.48 3.61
N GLU A 20 24.91 -53.93 2.43
CA GLU A 20 24.43 -53.08 1.34
C GLU A 20 23.17 -52.31 1.74
N GLU A 21 22.18 -52.98 2.35
CA GLU A 21 20.96 -52.34 2.86
C GLU A 21 21.26 -51.30 3.94
N ASN A 22 22.17 -51.59 4.88
CA ASN A 22 22.60 -50.63 5.89
C ASN A 22 23.30 -49.42 5.27
N LEU A 23 24.17 -49.63 4.28
CA LEU A 23 24.84 -48.54 3.58
C LEU A 23 23.86 -47.68 2.79
N GLN A 24 22.86 -48.31 2.17
CA GLN A 24 21.78 -47.60 1.46
C GLN A 24 20.93 -46.77 2.43
N ALA A 25 20.53 -47.34 3.58
CA ALA A 25 19.78 -46.62 4.61
C ALA A 25 20.56 -45.40 5.13
N LEU A 26 21.87 -45.53 5.34
CA LEU A 26 22.72 -44.42 5.77
C LEU A 26 22.81 -43.33 4.70
N ARG A 27 22.97 -43.69 3.43
CA ARG A 27 23.01 -42.73 2.32
C ARG A 27 21.69 -41.96 2.21
N ALA A 28 20.56 -42.66 2.25
CA ALA A 28 19.24 -42.05 2.20
C ALA A 28 19.00 -41.11 3.40
N SER A 29 19.45 -41.52 4.59
CA SER A 29 19.40 -40.70 5.80
C SER A 29 20.23 -39.40 5.67
N VAL A 30 21.46 -39.48 5.17
CA VAL A 30 22.33 -38.31 4.95
C VAL A 30 21.76 -37.38 3.87
N GLU A 31 21.22 -37.95 2.78
CA GLU A 31 20.55 -37.19 1.74
C GLU A 31 19.33 -36.45 2.28
N ALA A 32 18.49 -37.11 3.08
CA ALA A 32 17.35 -36.49 3.74
C ALA A 32 17.77 -35.34 4.65
N VAL A 33 18.85 -35.50 5.46
CA VAL A 33 19.38 -34.42 6.30
C VAL A 33 19.80 -33.23 5.43
N ASN A 34 20.53 -33.46 4.34
CA ASN A 34 20.97 -32.39 3.44
C ASN A 34 19.79 -31.64 2.80
N ILE A 35 18.75 -32.36 2.37
CA ILE A 35 17.52 -31.75 1.84
C ILE A 35 16.83 -30.93 2.94
N SER A 36 16.76 -31.44 4.17
CA SER A 36 16.15 -30.73 5.30
C SER A 36 16.88 -29.42 5.61
N ARG A 37 18.22 -29.42 5.57
CA ARG A 37 19.04 -28.21 5.75
C ARG A 37 18.79 -27.18 4.65
N ALA A 38 18.83 -27.60 3.38
CA ALA A 38 18.56 -26.70 2.25
C ALA A 38 17.13 -26.13 2.29
N THR A 39 16.16 -26.93 2.74
CA THR A 39 14.77 -26.49 2.93
C THR A 39 14.66 -25.45 4.06
N LEU A 40 15.36 -25.68 5.18
CA LEU A 40 15.43 -24.73 6.29
C LEU A 40 16.08 -23.40 5.85
N GLU A 41 17.20 -23.44 5.14
CA GLU A 41 17.86 -22.24 4.61
C GLU A 41 16.92 -21.45 3.69
N THR A 42 16.21 -22.14 2.81
CA THR A 42 15.23 -21.51 1.90
C THR A 42 14.06 -20.90 2.69
N SER A 43 13.56 -21.61 3.69
CA SER A 43 12.48 -21.12 4.56
C SER A 43 12.92 -19.86 5.32
N LEU A 44 14.14 -19.83 5.86
CA LEU A 44 14.68 -18.64 6.51
C LEU A 44 14.82 -17.45 5.54
N ALA A 45 15.30 -17.69 4.32
CA ALA A 45 15.41 -16.66 3.28
C ALA A 45 14.03 -16.09 2.88
N GLN A 46 13.00 -16.94 2.78
CA GLN A 46 11.63 -16.50 2.56
C GLN A 46 11.09 -15.66 3.74
N GLY A 47 11.48 -16.01 4.97
CA GLY A 47 11.15 -15.23 6.16
C GLY A 47 11.70 -13.81 6.09
N GLU A 48 12.95 -13.65 5.65
CA GLU A 48 13.56 -12.34 5.46
C GLU A 48 12.84 -11.53 4.36
N GLN A 49 12.43 -12.16 3.27
CA GLN A 49 11.66 -11.50 2.21
C GLN A 49 10.31 -10.99 2.72
N LEU A 50 9.59 -11.80 3.51
CA LEU A 50 8.32 -11.39 4.10
C LEU A 50 8.50 -10.24 5.10
N GLN A 51 9.59 -10.23 5.87
CA GLN A 51 9.92 -9.11 6.75
C GLN A 51 10.13 -7.82 5.95
N ARG A 52 10.85 -7.89 4.82
CA ARG A 52 11.02 -6.73 3.92
C ARG A 52 9.69 -6.28 3.33
N CYS A 53 8.79 -7.20 3.00
CA CYS A 53 7.45 -6.86 2.52
C CYS A 53 6.62 -6.14 3.60
N GLU A 54 6.72 -6.58 4.87
CA GLU A 54 6.10 -5.90 6.00
C GLU A 54 6.65 -4.47 6.16
N ASP A 55 7.97 -4.29 6.13
CA ASP A 55 8.61 -2.97 6.23
C ASP A 55 8.16 -2.01 5.10
N ILE A 56 8.05 -2.52 3.87
CA ILE A 56 7.54 -1.76 2.72
C ILE A 56 6.07 -1.40 2.94
N ASN A 57 5.26 -2.33 3.43
CA ASN A 57 3.84 -2.09 3.70
C ASN A 57 3.65 -1.01 4.78
N GLU A 58 4.40 -1.07 5.88
CA GLU A 58 4.40 -0.05 6.93
C GLU A 58 4.81 1.33 6.39
N ARG A 59 5.84 1.37 5.53
CA ARG A 59 6.28 2.60 4.87
C ARG A 59 5.20 3.16 3.95
N ASN A 60 4.54 2.32 3.16
CA ASN A 60 3.46 2.74 2.27
C ASN A 60 2.27 3.27 3.08
N LYS A 61 1.90 2.59 4.17
CA LYS A 61 0.87 3.05 5.10
C LYS A 61 1.17 4.43 5.65
N TYR A 62 2.40 4.65 6.11
CA TYR A 62 2.85 5.98 6.54
C TYR A 62 2.74 7.03 5.43
N ILE A 63 3.20 6.71 4.21
CA ILE A 63 3.14 7.62 3.05
C ILE A 63 1.68 7.97 2.71
N VAL A 64 0.79 6.99 2.69
CA VAL A 64 -0.64 7.17 2.38
C VAL A 64 -1.32 7.99 3.47
N ASP A 65 -1.09 7.70 4.75
CA ASP A 65 -1.66 8.46 5.87
C ASP A 65 -1.15 9.91 5.87
N LYS A 66 0.13 10.12 5.56
CA LYS A 66 0.72 11.46 5.41
C LYS A 66 0.15 12.20 4.21
N SER A 67 0.03 11.54 3.07
CA SER A 67 -0.58 12.10 1.86
C SER A 67 -2.04 12.48 2.10
N ASN A 68 -2.78 11.63 2.80
CA ASN A 68 -4.14 11.92 3.23
C ASN A 68 -4.23 13.17 4.09
N ARG A 69 -3.34 13.30 5.09
CA ARG A 69 -3.23 14.50 5.94
C ARG A 69 -2.95 15.74 5.08
N ILE A 70 -2.00 15.67 4.15
CA ILE A 70 -1.65 16.78 3.26
C ILE A 70 -2.84 17.19 2.39
N VAL A 71 -3.42 16.23 1.66
CA VAL A 71 -4.56 16.44 0.76
C VAL A 71 -5.77 17.00 1.52
N ARG A 72 -6.06 16.47 2.71
CA ARG A 72 -7.09 17.03 3.60
C ARG A 72 -6.77 18.49 3.96
N GLY A 73 -5.52 18.78 4.29
CA GLY A 73 -5.02 20.12 4.64
C GLY A 73 -5.13 21.17 3.55
N MET A 74 -5.29 20.76 2.28
CA MET A 74 -5.52 21.69 1.16
C MET A 74 -6.92 22.32 1.18
N THR A 75 -7.84 21.79 1.98
CA THR A 75 -9.17 22.37 2.20
C THR A 75 -9.21 23.13 3.52
N TRP A 76 -9.99 24.22 3.62
CA TRP A 76 -10.07 25.01 4.87
C TRP A 76 -10.56 24.18 6.06
N SER A 77 -11.58 23.33 5.86
CA SER A 77 -12.09 22.46 6.92
C SER A 77 -11.11 21.34 7.27
N GLY A 78 -10.39 20.79 6.29
CA GLY A 78 -9.37 19.77 6.54
C GLY A 78 -8.10 20.33 7.18
N TRP A 79 -7.74 21.59 6.90
CA TRP A 79 -6.71 22.32 7.64
C TRP A 79 -7.06 22.41 9.13
N PHE A 80 -8.30 22.80 9.46
CA PHE A 80 -8.77 22.85 10.84
C PHE A 80 -8.66 21.47 11.50
N MET A 81 -9.12 20.41 10.84
CA MET A 81 -9.00 19.04 11.36
C MET A 81 -7.55 18.60 11.57
N ASN A 82 -6.63 18.98 10.68
CA ASN A 82 -5.21 18.67 10.84
C ASN A 82 -4.59 19.36 12.06
N ALA A 83 -5.03 20.57 12.39
CA ALA A 83 -4.54 21.29 13.56
C ALA A 83 -4.87 20.58 14.88
N PHE A 84 -5.98 19.84 14.93
CA PHE A 84 -6.37 19.02 16.09
C PHE A 84 -5.96 17.54 15.99
N SER A 85 -5.46 17.10 14.84
CA SER A 85 -5.03 15.72 14.63
C SER A 85 -3.55 15.57 14.98
N LYS A 86 -3.19 14.54 15.77
CA LYS A 86 -1.80 14.14 15.97
C LYS A 86 -1.11 13.90 14.63
N ASP A 87 0.17 14.28 14.54
CA ASP A 87 0.94 14.04 13.32
C ASP A 87 1.09 12.54 13.07
N VAL A 88 1.26 12.16 11.80
CA VAL A 88 1.47 10.76 11.45
C VAL A 88 2.90 10.42 11.86
N GLU A 89 3.07 9.50 12.81
CA GLU A 89 4.40 9.10 13.28
C GLU A 89 5.09 8.21 12.22
N PRO A 90 6.40 8.39 11.98
CA PRO A 90 7.15 7.50 11.11
C PRO A 90 7.23 6.09 11.70
N PRO A 91 7.26 5.04 10.86
CA PRO A 91 7.36 3.66 11.34
C PRO A 91 8.63 3.49 12.19
N THR A 92 8.54 2.72 13.28
CA THR A 92 9.65 2.56 14.24
C THR A 92 10.89 1.92 13.62
N SER A 93 10.72 1.09 12.59
CA SER A 93 11.80 0.47 11.80
C SER A 93 12.68 1.52 11.10
N SER A 94 12.13 2.68 10.69
CA SER A 94 12.91 3.73 10.02
C SER A 94 13.87 4.47 10.93
N LYS A 95 13.72 4.38 12.26
CA LYS A 95 14.64 5.06 13.20
C LYS A 95 16.07 4.51 13.14
N GLN A 96 16.25 3.25 12.73
CA GLN A 96 17.58 2.67 12.52
C GLN A 96 18.19 3.08 11.17
N THR A 97 17.38 3.24 10.12
CA THR A 97 17.84 3.69 8.79
C THR A 97 18.10 5.21 8.74
N GLU A 98 17.33 6.02 9.47
CA GLU A 98 17.53 7.48 9.50
C GLU A 98 18.86 7.90 10.17
N GLN A 99 19.42 7.08 11.08
CA GLN A 99 20.76 7.32 11.63
C GLN A 99 21.88 7.11 10.59
N SER A 100 21.64 6.32 9.54
CA SER A 100 22.60 6.13 8.45
C SER A 100 22.47 7.21 7.36
N GLU A 101 21.29 7.79 7.15
CA GLU A 101 21.08 8.89 6.19
C GLU A 101 21.43 10.30 6.74
N GLN A 102 21.46 10.50 8.07
CA GLN A 102 21.82 11.79 8.67
C GLN A 102 23.29 12.20 8.44
N ILE A 103 24.16 11.31 7.97
CA ILE A 103 25.56 11.61 7.66
C ILE A 103 25.71 12.47 6.38
N GLY A 104 24.65 12.64 5.57
CA GLY A 104 24.70 13.39 4.30
C GLY A 104 24.02 14.78 4.25
N ARG A 105 23.34 15.24 5.31
CA ARG A 105 22.41 16.40 5.25
C ARG A 105 22.95 17.74 5.81
N ASN A 106 24.26 17.98 5.78
CA ASN A 106 24.87 19.11 6.49
C ASN A 106 25.06 20.43 5.71
N THR A 107 24.34 20.70 4.62
CA THR A 107 24.49 21.98 3.90
C THR A 107 23.15 22.58 3.48
N ASP A 108 22.86 23.79 3.98
CA ASP A 108 21.95 24.84 3.48
C ASP A 108 20.45 24.88 3.86
N ASP A 109 19.90 23.94 4.64
CA ASP A 109 18.48 23.95 5.04
C ASP A 109 18.08 25.16 5.93
N SER A 110 19.03 25.82 6.57
CA SER A 110 18.78 26.97 7.45
C SER A 110 18.16 28.17 6.73
N ASN A 111 18.46 28.37 5.45
CA ASN A 111 18.01 29.55 4.71
C ASN A 111 16.51 29.49 4.36
N LEU A 112 15.97 28.30 4.08
CA LEU A 112 14.58 28.16 3.67
C LEU A 112 13.60 28.17 4.85
N SER A 113 14.05 27.77 6.05
CA SER A 113 13.21 27.72 7.27
C SER A 113 12.52 29.07 7.58
N SER A 114 13.14 30.18 7.20
CA SER A 114 12.64 31.55 7.41
C SER A 114 11.46 31.96 6.50
N ILE A 115 11.24 31.25 5.40
CA ILE A 115 10.31 31.66 4.34
C ILE A 115 8.87 31.19 4.67
N ILE A 116 8.08 32.02 5.35
CA ILE A 116 6.66 31.82 5.73
C ILE A 116 6.37 30.47 6.40
N SER A 117 6.31 30.48 7.73
CA SER A 117 5.73 29.36 8.48
C SER A 117 4.21 29.34 8.36
N GLN A 118 3.58 28.21 8.68
CA GLN A 118 2.12 28.09 8.72
C GLN A 118 1.49 29.11 9.69
N SER A 119 2.17 29.39 10.81
CA SER A 119 1.77 30.44 11.75
C SER A 119 1.85 31.85 11.18
N ASP A 120 2.73 32.09 10.20
CA ASP A 120 2.85 33.40 9.57
C ASP A 120 1.71 33.69 8.60
N VAL A 121 1.16 32.67 7.92
CA VAL A 121 0.02 32.84 7.00
C VAL A 121 -1.20 33.44 7.72
N ALA A 122 -1.44 33.05 8.97
CA ALA A 122 -2.55 33.57 9.78
C ALA A 122 -2.40 35.07 10.10
N ARG A 123 -1.17 35.60 10.11
CA ARG A 123 -0.87 37.01 10.41
C ARG A 123 -1.15 37.97 9.25
N TYR A 124 -1.34 37.44 8.04
CA TYR A 124 -1.69 38.26 6.88
C TYR A 124 -3.19 38.59 6.86
N PRO A 125 -3.56 39.79 6.35
CA PRO A 125 -4.95 40.17 6.07
C PRO A 125 -5.68 39.12 5.23
N VAL A 126 -6.99 39.00 5.41
CA VAL A 126 -7.82 37.96 4.76
C VAL A 126 -7.70 38.03 3.24
N GLU A 127 -7.55 39.24 2.69
CA GLU A 127 -7.39 39.53 1.26
C GLU A 127 -6.09 38.95 0.68
N LEU A 128 -5.04 38.83 1.52
CA LEU A 128 -3.70 38.38 1.13
C LEU A 128 -3.40 36.95 1.58
N ARG A 129 -4.24 36.36 2.44
CA ARG A 129 -4.05 35.03 3.01
C ARG A 129 -3.96 33.95 1.93
N ASN A 130 -4.73 34.09 0.86
CA ASN A 130 -4.66 33.16 -0.28
C ASN A 130 -3.29 33.18 -0.95
N VAL A 131 -2.72 34.36 -1.21
CA VAL A 131 -1.37 34.49 -1.79
C VAL A 131 -0.31 33.95 -0.85
N ALA A 132 -0.40 34.27 0.45
CA ALA A 132 0.53 33.75 1.45
C ALA A 132 0.51 32.21 1.51
N MET A 133 -0.67 31.60 1.43
CA MET A 133 -0.84 30.15 1.36
C MET A 133 -0.30 29.56 0.06
N MET A 134 -0.48 30.24 -1.09
CA MET A 134 0.11 29.82 -2.37
C MET A 134 1.65 29.82 -2.30
N ILE A 135 2.26 30.86 -1.72
CA ILE A 135 3.71 30.94 -1.53
C ILE A 135 4.21 29.83 -0.59
N GLN A 136 3.47 29.55 0.49
CA GLN A 136 3.80 28.44 1.38
C GLN A 136 3.76 27.09 0.63
N ASN A 137 2.71 26.85 -0.16
CA ASN A 137 2.58 25.64 -0.96
C ASN A 137 3.70 25.53 -2.00
N TYR A 138 4.05 26.64 -2.66
CA TYR A 138 5.16 26.71 -3.61
C TYR A 138 6.48 26.34 -2.93
N LYS A 139 6.78 26.91 -1.76
CA LYS A 139 7.96 26.55 -0.96
C LYS A 139 8.00 25.06 -0.65
N CYS A 140 6.89 24.47 -0.19
CA CYS A 140 6.83 23.04 0.11
C CYS A 140 7.16 22.19 -1.13
N ASN A 141 6.66 22.57 -2.31
CA ASN A 141 6.96 21.87 -3.56
C ASN A 141 8.43 22.02 -3.99
N VAL A 142 9.05 23.18 -3.75
CA VAL A 142 10.49 23.36 -4.04
C VAL A 142 11.36 22.49 -3.11
N ILE A 143 10.96 22.29 -1.85
CA ILE A 143 11.64 21.33 -0.95
C ILE A 143 11.48 19.89 -1.48
N LEU A 144 10.30 19.53 -2.00
CA LEU A 144 10.11 18.21 -2.63
C LEU A 144 10.97 18.06 -3.88
N LEU A 145 11.06 19.09 -4.73
CA LEU A 145 11.92 19.11 -5.91
C LEU A 145 13.39 18.85 -5.55
N GLN A 146 13.89 19.46 -4.46
CA GLN A 146 15.26 19.24 -3.98
C GLN A 146 15.54 17.76 -3.62
N ASN A 147 14.54 17.07 -3.08
CA ASN A 147 14.66 15.68 -2.63
C ASN A 147 14.20 14.65 -3.68
N SER A 148 13.70 15.10 -4.83
CA SER A 148 13.14 14.23 -5.87
C SER A 148 14.20 13.37 -6.58
N GLN A 149 13.79 12.18 -7.02
CA GLN A 149 14.63 11.31 -7.84
C GLN A 149 14.64 11.78 -9.32
N ASN A 150 15.57 11.26 -10.13
CA ASN A 150 15.73 11.68 -11.53
C ASN A 150 14.43 11.56 -12.36
N HIS A 151 13.62 10.52 -12.12
CA HIS A 151 12.41 10.28 -12.92
C HIS A 151 11.23 11.17 -12.51
N GLU A 152 11.25 11.77 -11.31
CA GLU A 152 10.17 12.63 -10.80
C GLU A 152 10.51 14.12 -10.93
N PHE A 153 11.79 14.44 -11.14
CA PHE A 153 12.32 15.80 -11.11
C PHE A 153 11.61 16.75 -12.08
N ASP A 154 11.39 16.32 -13.32
CA ASP A 154 10.76 17.15 -14.35
C ASP A 154 9.29 17.46 -14.02
N THR A 155 8.55 16.48 -13.48
CA THR A 155 7.17 16.69 -13.03
C THR A 155 7.10 17.63 -11.83
N CYS A 156 7.97 17.44 -10.83
CA CYS A 156 8.06 18.37 -9.70
C CYS A 156 8.43 19.79 -10.14
N LEU A 157 9.31 19.93 -11.13
CA LEU A 157 9.72 21.22 -11.67
C LEU A 157 8.57 21.93 -12.41
N GLU A 158 7.79 21.19 -13.19
CA GLU A 158 6.61 21.71 -13.87
C GLU A 158 5.56 22.22 -12.86
N ILE A 159 5.30 21.46 -11.79
CA ILE A 159 4.38 21.85 -10.71
C ILE A 159 4.87 23.15 -10.04
N CYS A 160 6.16 23.24 -9.70
CA CYS A 160 6.75 24.43 -9.09
C CYS A 160 6.59 25.66 -10.00
N THR A 161 6.83 25.49 -11.30
CA THR A 161 6.70 26.57 -12.30
C THR A 161 5.26 27.07 -12.39
N LYS A 162 4.28 26.17 -12.49
CA LYS A 162 2.84 26.53 -12.53
C LYS A 162 2.38 27.25 -11.25
N LEU A 163 2.89 26.83 -10.09
CA LEU A 163 2.59 27.48 -8.81
C LEU A 163 3.16 28.90 -8.77
N HIS A 164 4.41 29.09 -9.23
CA HIS A 164 5.03 30.40 -9.33
C HIS A 164 4.23 31.33 -10.25
N ASP A 165 3.88 30.88 -11.46
CA ASP A 165 3.10 31.66 -12.43
C ASP A 165 1.72 32.06 -11.87
N SER A 166 1.10 31.16 -11.11
CA SER A 166 -0.17 31.43 -10.44
C SER A 166 -0.02 32.50 -9.36
N ILE A 167 1.06 32.48 -8.58
CA ILE A 167 1.37 33.51 -7.57
C ILE A 167 1.59 34.87 -8.26
N VAL A 168 2.38 34.90 -9.33
CA VAL A 168 2.68 36.13 -10.09
C VAL A 168 1.40 36.72 -10.67
N THR A 169 0.56 35.89 -11.30
CA THR A 169 -0.74 36.30 -11.82
C THR A 169 -1.62 36.90 -10.72
N LYS A 170 -1.74 36.22 -9.58
CA LYS A 170 -2.58 36.68 -8.48
C LYS A 170 -2.09 37.97 -7.84
N ASN A 171 -0.78 38.14 -7.69
CA ASN A 171 -0.19 39.39 -7.21
C ASN A 171 -0.48 40.55 -8.17
N ASN A 172 -0.38 40.31 -9.47
CA ASN A 172 -0.70 41.31 -10.50
C ASN A 172 -2.19 41.69 -10.50
N GLU A 173 -3.09 40.73 -10.31
CA GLU A 173 -4.53 40.99 -10.14
C GLU A 173 -4.80 41.89 -8.93
N LEU A 174 -4.20 41.57 -7.77
CA LEU A 174 -4.37 42.36 -6.55
C LEU A 174 -3.81 43.78 -6.68
N LYS A 175 -2.70 43.95 -7.42
CA LYS A 175 -2.14 45.28 -7.74
C LYS A 175 -3.05 46.12 -8.63
N ARG A 176 -3.67 45.50 -9.65
CA ARG A 176 -4.50 46.20 -10.64
C ARG A 176 -5.90 46.50 -10.11
N ASN A 177 -6.55 45.50 -9.52
CA ASN A 177 -7.98 45.51 -9.24
C ASN A 177 -8.32 45.62 -7.75
N GLY A 178 -7.32 45.48 -6.87
CA GLY A 178 -7.56 45.30 -5.45
C GLY A 178 -8.24 43.96 -5.14
N TYR A 179 -8.82 43.84 -3.94
CA TYR A 179 -9.58 42.65 -3.53
C TYR A 179 -11.07 42.94 -3.65
N ASN A 180 -11.81 42.15 -4.43
CA ASN A 180 -13.23 42.37 -4.72
C ASN A 180 -13.54 43.79 -5.25
N GLY A 181 -12.63 44.37 -6.04
CA GLY A 181 -12.77 45.73 -6.59
C GLY A 181 -12.46 46.86 -5.61
N VAL A 182 -12.15 46.55 -4.34
CA VAL A 182 -11.70 47.53 -3.34
C VAL A 182 -10.18 47.64 -3.41
N LYS A 183 -9.67 48.86 -3.68
CA LYS A 183 -8.23 49.13 -3.70
C LYS A 183 -7.62 48.77 -2.34
N LEU A 184 -6.49 48.06 -2.36
CA LEU A 184 -5.74 47.74 -1.15
C LEU A 184 -5.25 49.04 -0.49
N ASP A 185 -5.40 49.14 0.82
CA ASP A 185 -4.85 50.24 1.59
C ASP A 185 -3.30 50.20 1.61
N GLY A 186 -2.67 51.27 2.08
CA GLY A 186 -1.21 51.37 2.10
C GLY A 186 -0.53 50.24 2.90
N ARG A 187 -1.18 49.76 3.96
CA ARG A 187 -0.67 48.69 4.83
C ARG A 187 -0.73 47.34 4.13
N ASN A 188 -1.85 47.01 3.49
CA ASN A 188 -2.01 45.79 2.71
C ASN A 188 -1.08 45.79 1.49
N MET A 189 -0.85 46.95 0.87
CA MET A 189 0.15 47.07 -0.19
C MET A 189 1.57 46.76 0.29
N GLN A 190 1.94 47.15 1.52
CA GLN A 190 3.23 46.79 2.12
C GLN A 190 3.33 45.29 2.41
N HIS A 191 2.24 44.68 2.91
CA HIS A 191 2.18 43.23 3.10
C HIS A 191 2.29 42.47 1.77
N LEU A 192 1.64 42.95 0.70
CA LEU A 192 1.75 42.38 -0.64
C LEU A 192 3.18 42.44 -1.17
N ARG A 193 3.88 43.57 -1.04
CA ARG A 193 5.31 43.69 -1.41
C ARG A 193 6.20 42.72 -0.63
N THR A 194 5.87 42.49 0.65
CA THR A 194 6.58 41.51 1.47
C THR A 194 6.36 40.09 0.96
N LEU A 195 5.13 39.74 0.57
CA LEU A 195 4.82 38.44 -0.04
C LEU A 195 5.52 38.27 -1.39
N GLU A 196 5.59 39.31 -2.22
CA GLU A 196 6.32 39.28 -3.49
C GLU A 196 7.81 39.00 -3.29
N LYS A 197 8.44 39.69 -2.34
CA LYS A 197 9.84 39.44 -1.99
C LYS A 197 10.06 37.99 -1.57
N LYS A 198 9.21 37.44 -0.69
CA LYS A 198 9.30 36.05 -0.26
C LYS A 198 9.04 35.05 -1.41
N SER A 199 8.12 35.35 -2.32
CA SER A 199 7.88 34.54 -3.52
C SER A 199 9.13 34.50 -4.42
N GLN A 200 9.83 35.62 -4.56
CA GLN A 200 11.08 35.69 -5.31
C GLN A 200 12.19 34.88 -4.64
N GLU A 201 12.32 34.94 -3.31
CA GLU A 201 13.29 34.14 -2.55
C GLU A 201 13.09 32.63 -2.76
N VAL A 202 11.83 32.16 -2.82
CA VAL A 202 11.53 30.74 -3.14
C VAL A 202 11.92 30.39 -4.58
N TYR A 203 11.65 31.28 -5.53
CA TYR A 203 12.02 31.09 -6.94
C TYR A 203 13.54 31.02 -7.15
N ASP A 204 14.29 31.91 -6.51
CA ASP A 204 15.75 31.91 -6.56
C ASP A 204 16.33 30.61 -5.99
N PHE A 205 15.68 30.05 -4.96
CA PHE A 205 16.04 28.75 -4.40
C PHE A 205 15.74 27.59 -5.36
N GLN A 206 14.56 27.56 -5.98
CA GLN A 206 14.25 26.59 -7.05
C GLN A 206 15.29 26.65 -8.16
N TYR A 207 15.66 27.85 -8.60
CA TYR A 207 16.65 28.04 -9.65
C TYR A 207 18.01 27.44 -9.28
N LYS A 208 18.47 27.62 -8.03
CA LYS A 208 19.71 27.01 -7.52
C LYS A 208 19.66 25.48 -7.57
N ILE A 209 18.55 24.87 -7.17
CA ILE A 209 18.37 23.40 -7.21
C ILE A 209 18.49 22.89 -8.66
N VAL A 210 17.81 23.55 -9.60
CA VAL A 210 17.83 23.17 -11.02
C VAL A 210 19.25 23.29 -11.60
N GLN A 211 19.97 24.37 -11.28
CA GLN A 211 21.35 24.55 -11.72
C GLN A 211 22.29 23.49 -11.14
N ALA A 212 22.19 23.20 -9.85
CA ALA A 212 22.98 22.14 -9.21
C ALA A 212 22.73 20.77 -9.87
N ARG A 213 21.47 20.46 -10.21
CA ARG A 213 21.13 19.18 -10.87
C ARG A 213 21.68 19.08 -12.29
N ARG A 214 21.58 20.15 -13.07
CA ARG A 214 22.16 20.21 -14.43
C ARG A 214 23.67 19.97 -14.41
N ASN A 215 24.37 20.65 -13.50
CA ASN A 215 25.82 20.49 -13.35
C ASN A 215 26.23 19.05 -12.97
N ASN A 216 25.44 18.37 -12.15
CA ASN A 216 25.70 16.96 -11.78
C ASN A 216 25.50 15.99 -12.94
N ASN A 217 24.47 16.19 -13.76
CA ASN A 217 24.20 15.34 -14.92
C ASN A 217 25.28 15.48 -16.01
N ASP A 218 25.78 16.71 -16.23
CA ASP A 218 26.86 16.97 -17.17
C ASP A 218 28.20 16.32 -16.74
N GLY A 219 28.41 16.15 -15.43
CA GLY A 219 29.59 15.48 -14.86
C GLY A 219 29.59 13.96 -15.05
N GLN A 220 28.43 13.29 -14.92
CA GLN A 220 28.35 11.83 -15.05
C GLN A 220 28.59 11.33 -16.47
N ASN A 221 28.23 12.11 -17.50
CA ASN A 221 28.42 11.71 -18.89
C ASN A 221 29.88 11.75 -19.38
N ARG A 222 30.81 12.34 -18.61
CA ARG A 222 32.23 12.42 -19.00
C ARG A 222 33.10 11.27 -18.48
N ASN A 223 32.63 10.46 -17.53
CA ASN A 223 33.45 9.43 -16.87
C ASN A 223 33.23 7.98 -17.37
N THR A 224 32.40 7.76 -18.39
CA THR A 224 32.10 6.41 -18.93
C THR A 224 33.04 5.94 -20.06
N HIS A 225 34.22 6.56 -20.22
CA HIS A 225 35.22 6.15 -21.24
C HIS A 225 36.61 5.75 -20.70
N GLY A 226 36.74 5.46 -19.40
CA GLY A 226 38.01 5.07 -18.79
C GLY A 226 38.10 3.60 -18.35
N SER A 227 38.75 2.76 -19.17
CA SER A 227 39.57 1.60 -18.79
C SER A 227 38.95 0.49 -17.91
N SER A 228 38.43 -0.58 -18.54
CA SER A 228 38.25 -1.88 -17.89
C SER A 228 39.54 -2.72 -17.98
N THR A 229 40.28 -2.82 -16.88
CA THR A 229 41.34 -3.83 -16.71
C THR A 229 40.78 -4.99 -15.88
N PHE A 230 40.65 -6.15 -16.51
CA PHE A 230 40.20 -7.39 -15.90
C PHE A 230 41.27 -7.98 -14.96
N PRO A 231 40.93 -8.45 -13.75
CA PRO A 231 41.81 -9.31 -12.97
C PRO A 231 41.59 -10.78 -13.34
N ARG A 232 42.71 -11.45 -13.64
CA ARG A 232 42.82 -12.88 -13.99
C ARG A 232 43.03 -13.68 -12.70
N ASN A 233 42.07 -14.54 -12.34
CA ASN A 233 42.15 -15.33 -11.11
C ASN A 233 42.64 -16.76 -11.39
N ASN A 234 43.66 -17.18 -10.64
CA ASN A 234 44.37 -18.45 -10.73
C ASN A 234 43.61 -19.60 -10.04
N SER A 235 43.58 -20.77 -10.68
CA SER A 235 43.08 -22.04 -10.13
C SER A 235 44.20 -22.87 -9.49
N SER A 236 44.04 -23.27 -8.23
CA SER A 236 44.91 -24.21 -7.51
C SER A 236 44.23 -25.56 -7.25
N LYS A 237 45.04 -26.63 -7.38
CA LYS A 237 44.77 -28.05 -7.04
C LYS A 237 44.43 -28.26 -5.56
N PRO A 238 43.91 -29.45 -5.21
CA PRO A 238 44.70 -30.31 -4.32
C PRO A 238 44.67 -31.82 -4.64
N SER A 239 45.73 -32.48 -4.17
CA SER A 239 46.01 -33.91 -4.16
C SER A 239 45.64 -34.57 -2.83
N SER A 240 45.39 -35.89 -2.82
CA SER A 240 46.17 -36.89 -2.04
C SER A 240 45.42 -38.23 -1.87
N GLN A 241 46.14 -39.32 -2.11
CA GLN A 241 45.78 -40.70 -1.72
C GLN A 241 46.39 -41.03 -0.36
N PRO A 242 45.84 -42.01 0.39
CA PRO A 242 46.60 -42.75 1.38
C PRO A 242 46.84 -44.22 0.98
N LYS A 243 47.98 -44.70 1.49
CA LYS A 243 48.68 -45.95 1.18
C LYS A 243 48.14 -47.13 2.00
N PHE A 244 48.13 -48.30 1.38
CA PHE A 244 47.96 -49.60 2.03
C PHE A 244 49.22 -50.01 2.81
N SER A 245 49.04 -50.63 3.98
CA SER A 245 50.07 -51.43 4.65
C SER A 245 49.39 -52.54 5.45
N SER A 246 49.83 -53.78 5.22
CA SER A 246 49.30 -55.02 5.79
C SER A 246 50.41 -55.76 6.56
N SER A 247 50.07 -56.36 7.70
CA SER A 247 50.67 -57.58 8.30
C SER A 247 50.07 -57.76 9.71
N SER A 248 49.15 -58.72 9.91
CA SER A 248 49.33 -60.14 10.26
C SER A 248 49.43 -60.41 11.77
N LEU A 249 48.46 -61.16 12.34
CA LEU A 249 48.67 -62.35 13.18
C LEU A 249 47.30 -62.92 13.63
N ILE A 250 47.10 -64.21 13.34
CA ILE A 250 45.84 -64.96 13.43
C ILE A 250 46.00 -66.01 14.53
N SER A 251 45.20 -65.93 15.59
CA SER A 251 44.77 -67.08 16.43
C SER A 251 43.81 -66.66 17.56
N SER A 252 42.88 -65.73 17.27
CA SER A 252 41.70 -65.40 18.10
C SER A 252 40.51 -64.91 17.25
N THR A 253 40.51 -65.30 15.97
CA THR A 253 39.83 -64.62 14.86
C THR A 253 38.30 -64.62 14.92
N THR A 254 37.66 -65.64 15.47
CA THR A 254 36.18 -65.73 15.44
C THR A 254 35.47 -64.81 16.43
N ASN A 255 36.02 -64.60 17.64
CA ASN A 255 35.43 -63.63 18.59
C ASN A 255 35.72 -62.19 18.18
N LYS A 256 36.92 -61.94 17.63
CA LYS A 256 37.30 -60.61 17.17
C LYS A 256 36.47 -60.15 15.97
N GLU A 257 36.24 -61.00 14.98
CA GLU A 257 35.39 -60.68 13.82
C GLU A 257 33.94 -60.39 14.21
N LEU A 258 33.39 -61.14 15.19
CA LEU A 258 32.04 -60.90 15.68
C LEU A 258 31.96 -59.56 16.43
N GLN A 259 32.95 -59.26 17.26
CA GLN A 259 33.00 -58.02 18.04
C GLN A 259 33.20 -56.79 17.14
N ASP A 260 34.11 -56.87 16.16
CA ASP A 260 34.30 -55.83 15.14
C ASP A 260 32.99 -55.57 14.36
N ARG A 261 32.18 -56.62 14.14
CA ARG A 261 30.89 -56.48 13.45
C ARG A 261 29.83 -55.83 14.31
N ILE A 262 29.72 -56.21 15.59
CA ILE A 262 28.81 -55.56 16.55
C ILE A 262 29.16 -54.08 16.65
N GLU A 263 30.45 -53.75 16.78
CA GLU A 263 30.92 -52.37 16.85
C GLU A 263 30.58 -51.57 15.57
N ARG A 264 30.71 -52.17 14.37
CA ARG A 264 30.27 -51.52 13.12
C ARG A 264 28.77 -51.29 13.07
N GLN A 265 27.97 -52.24 13.56
CA GLN A 265 26.51 -52.09 13.61
C GLN A 265 26.09 -51.02 14.62
N ASP A 266 26.70 -51.00 15.80
CA ASP A 266 26.45 -49.96 16.81
C ASP A 266 26.84 -48.59 16.27
N ASN A 267 27.99 -48.47 15.61
CA ASN A 267 28.41 -47.22 14.96
C ASN A 267 27.43 -46.78 13.86
N HIS A 268 26.92 -47.71 13.05
CA HIS A 268 25.90 -47.43 12.03
C HIS A 268 24.58 -46.95 12.64
N LEU A 269 24.09 -47.63 13.68
CA LEU A 269 22.88 -47.24 14.40
C LEU A 269 23.05 -45.87 15.08
N ASN A 270 24.22 -45.59 15.66
CA ASN A 270 24.53 -44.30 16.27
C ASN A 270 24.53 -43.16 15.23
N MET A 271 25.09 -43.39 14.03
CA MET A 271 25.03 -42.41 12.94
C MET A 271 23.60 -42.19 12.45
N LEU A 272 22.81 -43.25 12.27
CA LEU A 272 21.41 -43.14 11.89
C LEU A 272 20.59 -42.40 12.95
N ALA A 273 20.77 -42.73 14.22
CA ALA A 273 20.11 -42.05 15.34
C ALA A 273 20.43 -40.55 15.35
N SER A 274 21.71 -40.19 15.17
CA SER A 274 22.15 -38.79 15.07
C SER A 274 21.51 -38.06 13.88
N ASN A 275 21.45 -38.70 12.71
CA ASN A 275 20.81 -38.09 11.53
C ASN A 275 19.30 -37.94 11.70
N ILE A 276 18.63 -38.89 12.38
CA ILE A 276 17.19 -38.80 12.69
C ILE A 276 16.93 -37.68 13.69
N GLU A 277 17.76 -37.54 14.72
CA GLU A 277 17.65 -36.44 15.69
C GLU A 277 17.81 -35.09 15.00
N GLU A 278 18.77 -34.96 14.08
CA GLU A 278 18.94 -33.74 13.29
C GLU A 278 17.75 -33.48 12.37
N LEU A 279 17.23 -34.52 11.69
CA LEU A 279 16.00 -34.41 10.88
C LEU A 279 14.80 -33.94 11.71
N MET A 280 14.64 -34.46 12.93
CA MET A 280 13.59 -34.03 13.85
C MET A 280 13.77 -32.56 14.26
N HIS A 281 15.01 -32.16 14.55
CA HIS A 281 15.32 -30.77 14.89
C HIS A 281 15.03 -29.81 13.73
N ASN A 282 15.52 -30.13 12.53
CA ASN A 282 15.27 -29.35 11.31
C ASN A 282 13.77 -29.31 10.98
N GLY A 283 13.07 -30.44 11.12
CA GLY A 283 11.62 -30.51 10.93
C GLY A 283 10.86 -29.60 11.89
N SER A 284 11.23 -29.59 13.17
CA SER A 284 10.64 -28.67 14.16
C SER A 284 10.94 -27.20 13.85
N ALA A 285 12.16 -26.88 13.41
CA ALA A 285 12.56 -25.52 13.05
C ALA A 285 11.82 -25.02 11.79
N ILE A 286 11.66 -25.87 10.78
CA ILE A 286 10.86 -25.59 9.58
C ILE A 286 9.40 -25.35 9.99
N GLY A 287 8.83 -26.22 10.84
CA GLY A 287 7.46 -26.07 11.32
C GLY A 287 7.21 -24.72 12.02
N ALA A 288 8.09 -24.33 12.94
CA ALA A 288 8.00 -23.04 13.63
C ALA A 288 8.16 -21.84 12.68
N THR A 289 9.06 -21.95 11.69
CA THR A 289 9.28 -20.90 10.68
C THR A 289 8.04 -20.74 9.80
N LEU A 290 7.43 -21.84 9.34
CA LEU A 290 6.22 -21.82 8.53
C LEU A 290 5.02 -21.25 9.29
N GLU A 291 4.86 -21.59 10.58
CA GLU A 291 3.80 -21.02 11.41
C GLU A 291 3.95 -19.49 11.55
N SER A 292 5.17 -19.02 11.82
CA SER A 292 5.48 -17.58 11.88
C SER A 292 5.19 -16.87 10.55
N GLN A 293 5.62 -17.46 9.43
CA GLN A 293 5.35 -16.93 8.09
C GLN A 293 3.85 -16.89 7.78
N SER A 294 3.09 -17.90 8.18
CA SER A 294 1.64 -17.93 7.98
C SER A 294 0.93 -16.84 8.77
N GLN A 295 1.36 -16.56 10.00
CA GLN A 295 0.82 -15.46 10.81
C GLN A 295 1.15 -14.11 10.18
N LEU A 296 2.38 -13.93 9.70
CA LEU A 296 2.82 -12.70 9.04
C LEU A 296 2.06 -12.45 7.73
N LEU A 297 1.84 -13.49 6.92
CA LEU A 297 1.04 -13.41 5.70
C LEU A 297 -0.40 -12.96 5.99
N GLY A 298 -1.05 -13.53 7.03
CA GLY A 298 -2.39 -13.12 7.41
C GLY A 298 -2.47 -11.66 7.86
N LYS A 299 -1.47 -11.18 8.60
CA LYS A 299 -1.35 -9.75 8.94
C LYS A 299 -1.18 -8.89 7.69
N LEU A 300 -0.23 -9.24 6.82
CA LEU A 300 0.10 -8.47 5.62
C LEU A 300 -1.09 -8.37 4.65
N ASP A 301 -1.85 -9.44 4.48
CA ASP A 301 -3.08 -9.47 3.66
C ASP A 301 -4.10 -8.44 4.17
N SER A 302 -4.42 -8.50 5.47
CA SER A 302 -5.36 -7.56 6.10
C SER A 302 -4.90 -6.09 6.04
N GLU A 303 -3.59 -5.84 6.16
CA GLU A 303 -3.04 -4.49 6.07
C GLU A 303 -2.96 -3.99 4.63
N THR A 304 -2.73 -4.87 3.66
CA THR A 304 -2.71 -4.54 2.22
C THR A 304 -4.09 -4.08 1.77
N ASP A 305 -5.15 -4.75 2.23
CA ASP A 305 -6.53 -4.33 1.98
C ASP A 305 -6.83 -2.94 2.58
N ASP A 306 -6.43 -2.69 3.84
CA ASP A 306 -6.58 -1.36 4.47
C ASP A 306 -5.80 -0.28 3.70
N LEU A 307 -4.58 -0.60 3.27
CA LEU A 307 -3.73 0.30 2.49
C LEU A 307 -4.35 0.63 1.13
N HIS A 308 -4.88 -0.38 0.43
CA HIS A 308 -5.57 -0.21 -0.85
C HIS A 308 -6.77 0.72 -0.72
N GLU A 309 -7.61 0.47 0.28
CA GLU A 309 -8.80 1.28 0.56
C GLU A 309 -8.45 2.73 0.95
N LYS A 310 -7.41 2.93 1.76
CA LYS A 310 -6.90 4.27 2.07
C LYS A 310 -6.35 4.96 0.84
N THR A 311 -5.65 4.24 -0.02
CA THR A 311 -5.09 4.78 -1.27
C THR A 311 -6.21 5.27 -2.18
N LYS A 312 -7.25 4.46 -2.41
CA LYS A 312 -8.46 4.88 -3.15
C LYS A 312 -9.07 6.16 -2.57
N MET A 313 -9.17 6.26 -1.24
CA MET A 313 -9.68 7.46 -0.57
C MET A 313 -8.80 8.69 -0.82
N VAL A 314 -7.48 8.56 -0.76
CA VAL A 314 -6.55 9.67 -1.05
C VAL A 314 -6.67 10.09 -2.52
N THR A 315 -6.71 9.14 -3.44
CA THR A 315 -6.88 9.41 -4.89
C THR A 315 -8.15 10.21 -5.13
N ARG A 316 -9.32 9.72 -4.68
CA ARG A 316 -10.60 10.44 -4.80
C ARG A 316 -10.55 11.87 -4.30
N ARG A 317 -9.86 12.11 -3.18
CA ARG A 317 -9.71 13.47 -2.64
C ARG A 317 -8.81 14.33 -3.52
N ALA A 318 -7.69 13.80 -3.98
CA ALA A 318 -6.81 14.49 -4.90
C ALA A 318 -7.55 14.87 -6.19
N ASP A 319 -8.38 13.98 -6.73
CA ASP A 319 -9.17 14.25 -7.92
C ASP A 319 -10.22 15.33 -7.70
N ARG A 320 -10.95 15.26 -6.58
CA ARG A 320 -11.90 16.34 -6.23
C ARG A 320 -11.21 17.69 -6.14
N LEU A 321 -9.97 17.75 -5.66
CA LEU A 321 -9.18 18.99 -5.64
C LEU A 321 -8.77 19.42 -7.05
N ALA A 322 -8.32 18.48 -7.88
CA ALA A 322 -7.97 18.75 -9.28
C ALA A 322 -9.18 19.29 -10.06
N HIS A 323 -10.34 18.64 -9.96
CA HIS A 323 -11.57 19.08 -10.63
C HIS A 323 -12.10 20.41 -10.11
N ARG A 324 -11.87 20.76 -8.84
CA ARG A 324 -12.28 22.09 -8.32
C ARG A 324 -11.56 23.23 -9.03
N SER A 325 -10.37 22.98 -9.56
CA SER A 325 -9.61 23.95 -10.36
C SER A 325 -10.13 24.07 -11.80
N MET A 326 -10.86 23.08 -12.30
CA MET A 326 -11.43 23.08 -13.64
C MET A 326 -12.77 23.80 -13.65
N TRP A 327 -12.96 24.68 -14.63
CA TRP A 327 -14.15 25.53 -14.77
C TRP A 327 -15.42 24.77 -15.18
N GLY A 328 -15.34 23.44 -15.37
CA GLY A 328 -16.46 22.57 -15.73
C GLY A 328 -16.62 21.42 -14.75
N ARG A 329 -17.87 21.09 -14.39
CA ARG A 329 -18.17 19.88 -13.63
C ARG A 329 -17.96 18.66 -14.51
N PRO A 330 -17.35 17.58 -14.00
CA PRO A 330 -17.23 16.34 -14.77
C PRO A 330 -18.62 15.85 -15.17
N LYS A 331 -18.81 15.55 -16.45
CA LYS A 331 -20.08 15.04 -16.98
C LYS A 331 -20.26 13.60 -16.49
N SER A 332 -21.41 13.31 -15.89
CA SER A 332 -21.79 11.94 -15.58
C SER A 332 -22.37 11.26 -16.81
N GLU A 333 -22.09 9.97 -16.96
CA GLU A 333 -22.56 9.16 -18.07
C GLU A 333 -23.61 8.17 -17.55
N TYR A 334 -24.82 8.21 -18.12
CA TYR A 334 -25.85 7.22 -17.83
C TYR A 334 -25.39 5.83 -18.27
N LYS A 335 -25.64 4.81 -17.45
CA LYS A 335 -25.29 3.42 -17.77
C LYS A 335 -26.52 2.52 -17.89
N TYR A 336 -27.35 2.44 -16.85
CA TYR A 336 -28.51 1.53 -16.80
C TYR A 336 -29.45 1.90 -15.63
N ARG A 337 -30.66 1.34 -15.61
CA ARG A 337 -31.57 1.42 -14.45
C ARG A 337 -31.35 0.27 -13.48
N VAL A 338 -31.46 0.55 -12.19
CA VAL A 338 -31.31 -0.44 -11.12
C VAL A 338 -32.39 -0.32 -10.06
N ALA A 339 -32.70 -1.44 -9.42
CA ALA A 339 -33.29 -1.47 -8.09
C ALA A 339 -32.25 -1.90 -7.06
N ILE A 340 -32.33 -1.32 -5.86
CA ILE A 340 -31.39 -1.59 -4.78
C ILE A 340 -32.13 -2.42 -3.72
N GLU A 341 -31.82 -3.72 -3.65
CA GLU A 341 -32.44 -4.66 -2.72
C GLU A 341 -31.57 -4.85 -1.48
N HIS A 342 -32.18 -4.71 -0.31
CA HIS A 342 -31.58 -5.06 0.97
C HIS A 342 -31.62 -6.58 1.16
N ILE A 343 -30.47 -7.25 1.07
CA ILE A 343 -30.38 -8.71 1.03
C ILE A 343 -31.00 -9.39 2.27
N PRO A 344 -30.74 -8.94 3.52
CA PRO A 344 -31.29 -9.58 4.71
C PRO A 344 -32.83 -9.59 4.74
N THR A 345 -33.47 -8.47 4.40
CA THR A 345 -34.93 -8.34 4.50
C THR A 345 -35.66 -8.64 3.19
N LYS A 346 -34.95 -8.78 2.06
CA LYS A 346 -35.54 -8.90 0.72
C LYS A 346 -36.50 -7.76 0.36
N LYS A 347 -36.14 -6.54 0.80
CA LYS A 347 -36.92 -5.31 0.56
C LYS A 347 -36.12 -4.36 -0.31
N TYR A 348 -36.81 -3.59 -1.14
CA TYR A 348 -36.23 -2.63 -2.06
C TYR A 348 -36.17 -1.24 -1.43
N LEU A 349 -35.06 -0.53 -1.66
CA LEU A 349 -34.93 0.88 -1.33
C LEU A 349 -35.95 1.68 -2.15
N ARG A 350 -36.75 2.51 -1.48
CA ARG A 350 -37.80 3.33 -2.10
C ARG A 350 -37.71 4.76 -1.59
N VAL A 351 -37.91 5.71 -2.49
CA VAL A 351 -38.09 7.13 -2.15
C VAL A 351 -39.57 7.40 -1.90
N GLU A 352 -39.91 8.03 -0.78
CA GLU A 352 -41.30 8.42 -0.51
C GLU A 352 -41.70 9.67 -1.31
N PRO A 353 -42.79 9.62 -2.10
CA PRO A 353 -43.15 10.70 -3.04
C PRO A 353 -43.66 11.98 -2.35
N HIS A 354 -44.22 11.86 -1.14
CA HIS A 354 -44.71 13.01 -0.38
C HIS A 354 -43.61 13.72 0.41
N ASN A 355 -42.50 13.02 0.63
CA ASN A 355 -41.35 13.52 1.35
C ASN A 355 -40.10 13.01 0.63
N ASN A 356 -39.73 13.68 -0.47
CA ASN A 356 -38.56 13.36 -1.33
C ASN A 356 -37.20 13.33 -0.59
N LYS A 357 -37.19 13.36 0.74
CA LYS A 357 -36.03 13.20 1.60
C LYS A 357 -36.05 11.86 2.32
N HIS A 358 -37.22 11.27 2.54
CA HIS A 358 -37.38 10.03 3.29
C HIS A 358 -37.14 8.82 2.39
N LEU A 359 -36.27 7.94 2.88
CA LEU A 359 -35.99 6.64 2.28
C LEU A 359 -36.59 5.58 3.18
N ALA A 360 -37.18 4.57 2.57
CA ALA A 360 -37.73 3.42 3.28
C ALA A 360 -37.43 2.14 2.52
N LEU A 361 -37.51 1.00 3.22
CA LEU A 361 -37.45 -0.32 2.61
C LEU A 361 -38.88 -0.83 2.36
N HIS A 362 -39.14 -1.31 1.15
CA HIS A 362 -40.47 -1.77 0.74
C HIS A 362 -40.43 -3.18 0.16
N GLU A 363 -41.43 -4.02 0.44
CA GLU A 363 -41.44 -5.44 0.03
C GLU A 363 -41.61 -5.62 -1.48
N THR A 364 -42.47 -4.80 -2.09
CA THR A 364 -42.71 -4.85 -3.54
C THR A 364 -41.83 -3.84 -4.27
N LEU A 365 -41.23 -4.26 -5.39
CA LEU A 365 -40.53 -3.38 -6.32
C LEU A 365 -41.52 -2.45 -7.01
N HIS A 366 -41.42 -1.14 -6.74
CA HIS A 366 -42.22 -0.14 -7.45
C HIS A 366 -41.48 0.35 -8.69
N SER A 367 -42.16 0.39 -9.85
CA SER A 367 -41.57 0.70 -11.17
C SER A 367 -40.72 1.98 -11.20
N GLU A 368 -41.17 3.07 -10.58
CA GLU A 368 -40.44 4.35 -10.59
C GLU A 368 -39.85 4.75 -9.23
N MET A 369 -40.54 4.46 -8.12
CA MET A 369 -40.12 4.92 -6.78
C MET A 369 -38.98 4.09 -6.19
N SER A 370 -38.82 2.84 -6.64
CA SER A 370 -37.74 1.93 -6.23
C SER A 370 -36.65 1.78 -7.29
N THR A 371 -36.75 2.52 -8.38
CA THR A 371 -35.85 2.46 -9.53
C THR A 371 -34.96 3.70 -9.58
N PHE A 372 -33.69 3.48 -9.85
CA PHE A 372 -32.66 4.50 -9.93
C PHE A 372 -31.91 4.37 -11.26
N GLU A 373 -31.68 5.48 -11.93
CA GLU A 373 -30.68 5.58 -12.99
C GLU A 373 -29.29 5.54 -12.35
N CYS A 374 -28.45 4.60 -12.79
CA CYS A 374 -27.05 4.54 -12.43
C CYS A 374 -26.25 5.39 -13.41
N HIS A 375 -25.54 6.39 -12.90
CA HIS A 375 -24.64 7.23 -13.68
C HIS A 375 -23.21 7.09 -13.16
N GLU A 376 -22.26 6.91 -14.07
CA GLU A 376 -20.85 6.77 -13.74
C GLU A 376 -20.08 8.06 -14.02
N ARG A 377 -19.08 8.36 -13.18
CA ARG A 377 -18.09 9.42 -13.42
C ARG A 377 -16.76 8.79 -13.88
N ARG A 378 -16.36 9.13 -15.12
CA ARG A 378 -15.39 8.45 -16.02
C ARG A 378 -14.00 8.03 -15.51
N GLU A 379 -13.62 8.20 -14.25
CA GLU A 379 -12.23 7.98 -13.82
C GLU A 379 -12.06 7.08 -12.59
N TYR A 380 -13.10 6.83 -11.78
CA TYR A 380 -12.91 6.22 -10.45
C TYR A 380 -13.98 5.21 -10.02
N ASN A 381 -14.72 4.64 -10.97
CA ASN A 381 -15.87 3.76 -10.69
C ASN A 381 -16.88 4.41 -9.71
N LEU A 382 -16.89 5.75 -9.65
CA LEU A 382 -17.81 6.51 -8.81
C LEU A 382 -19.15 6.53 -9.52
N ILE A 383 -20.14 5.98 -8.85
CA ILE A 383 -21.51 5.91 -9.34
C ILE A 383 -22.41 6.86 -8.55
N GLY A 384 -23.43 7.37 -9.22
CA GLY A 384 -24.51 8.13 -8.60
C GLY A 384 -25.84 7.47 -8.95
N PHE A 385 -26.73 7.36 -7.97
CA PHE A 385 -28.06 6.81 -8.15
C PHE A 385 -29.08 7.94 -8.21
N LYS A 386 -29.70 8.16 -9.36
CA LYS A 386 -30.73 9.18 -9.55
C LYS A 386 -32.10 8.52 -9.61
N ASN A 387 -32.97 8.82 -8.66
CA ASN A 387 -34.30 8.22 -8.61
C ASN A 387 -35.14 8.63 -9.84
N VAL A 388 -35.80 7.66 -10.48
CA VAL A 388 -36.57 7.89 -11.71
C VAL A 388 -37.80 8.76 -11.45
N CYS A 389 -38.54 8.48 -10.38
CA CYS A 389 -39.77 9.20 -10.04
C CYS A 389 -39.53 10.69 -9.70
N THR A 390 -38.54 10.95 -8.85
CA THR A 390 -38.30 12.30 -8.29
C THR A 390 -37.24 13.10 -9.07
N GLY A 391 -36.43 12.43 -9.90
CA GLY A 391 -35.32 13.04 -10.63
C GLY A 391 -34.18 13.54 -9.74
N THR A 392 -34.15 13.15 -8.47
CA THR A 392 -33.15 13.56 -7.48
C THR A 392 -32.14 12.45 -7.21
N TRP A 393 -30.95 12.85 -6.76
CA TRP A 393 -29.82 11.96 -6.49
C TRP A 393 -29.84 11.47 -5.06
N LEU A 394 -29.59 10.16 -4.89
CA LEU A 394 -29.32 9.51 -3.62
C LEU A 394 -27.94 9.94 -3.12
N GLY A 395 -27.89 10.42 -1.89
CA GLY A 395 -26.65 10.87 -1.30
C GLY A 395 -26.80 11.10 0.19
N ARG A 396 -25.90 11.94 0.71
CA ARG A 396 -25.85 12.27 2.14
C ARG A 396 -26.19 13.73 2.38
N SER A 397 -27.05 13.98 3.36
CA SER A 397 -27.32 15.32 3.88
C SER A 397 -26.11 15.90 4.64
N THR A 398 -26.12 17.21 4.87
CA THR A 398 -25.09 17.91 5.66
C THR A 398 -24.97 17.36 7.08
N PHE A 399 -26.06 16.83 7.66
CA PHE A 399 -26.09 16.22 8.99
C PHE A 399 -25.77 14.72 8.99
N GLY A 400 -25.37 14.16 7.86
CA GLY A 400 -24.92 12.78 7.75
C GLY A 400 -26.00 11.74 7.46
N GLY A 401 -27.28 12.11 7.51
CA GLY A 401 -28.38 11.21 7.13
C GLY A 401 -28.41 10.95 5.62
N ILE A 402 -28.81 9.74 5.22
CA ILE A 402 -29.00 9.37 3.80
C ILE A 402 -30.33 9.96 3.32
N VAL A 403 -30.30 10.64 2.18
CA VAL A 403 -31.46 11.29 1.58
C VAL A 403 -31.39 11.19 0.05
N CYS A 404 -32.53 11.35 -0.63
CA CYS A 404 -32.59 11.39 -2.09
C CYS A 404 -33.16 12.73 -2.59
N SER A 405 -32.48 13.84 -2.32
CA SER A 405 -33.04 15.18 -2.54
C SER A 405 -32.21 16.11 -3.43
N ALA A 406 -31.00 15.70 -3.84
CA ALA A 406 -30.11 16.57 -4.60
C ALA A 406 -30.54 16.64 -6.07
N LYS A 407 -30.50 17.83 -6.69
CA LYS A 407 -30.81 18.00 -8.13
C LYS A 407 -29.60 17.77 -9.04
N VAL A 408 -28.41 17.67 -8.46
CA VAL A 408 -27.13 17.59 -9.15
C VAL A 408 -26.32 16.47 -8.54
N PHE A 409 -25.62 15.71 -9.37
CA PHE A 409 -24.60 14.76 -8.93
C PHE A 409 -23.37 15.52 -8.41
N GLY A 410 -23.38 15.85 -7.13
CA GLY A 410 -22.26 16.46 -6.41
C GLY A 410 -21.37 15.42 -5.76
N SER A 411 -20.54 15.86 -4.81
CA SER A 411 -19.69 14.95 -4.04
C SER A 411 -20.52 14.09 -3.08
N ASN A 412 -21.57 14.64 -2.47
CA ASN A 412 -22.41 13.97 -1.48
C ASN A 412 -23.23 12.80 -2.05
N GLU A 413 -23.30 12.71 -3.38
CA GLU A 413 -24.06 11.73 -4.15
C GLU A 413 -23.14 10.69 -4.79
N GLU A 414 -21.83 10.69 -4.47
CA GLU A 414 -20.84 9.73 -4.96
C GLU A 414 -20.87 8.45 -4.12
N TRP A 415 -21.09 7.33 -4.79
CA TRP A 415 -21.10 5.99 -4.25
C TRP A 415 -20.07 5.10 -4.94
N GLU A 416 -19.61 4.07 -4.23
CA GLU A 416 -18.84 2.96 -4.77
C GLU A 416 -19.57 1.65 -4.40
N ILE A 417 -19.43 0.69 -5.30
CA ILE A 417 -19.87 -0.69 -5.15
C ILE A 417 -18.65 -1.59 -5.28
N ASP A 418 -18.65 -2.70 -4.55
CA ASP A 418 -17.73 -3.81 -4.80
C ASP A 418 -18.01 -4.42 -6.20
N ASP A 419 -17.04 -5.14 -6.77
CA ASP A 419 -17.11 -5.71 -8.13
C ASP A 419 -18.31 -6.66 -8.35
N ASP A 420 -18.80 -7.31 -7.29
CA ASP A 420 -20.00 -8.15 -7.33
C ASP A 420 -21.27 -7.37 -6.95
N MET A 421 -22.05 -6.99 -7.96
CA MET A 421 -23.33 -6.30 -7.80
C MET A 421 -24.40 -7.13 -7.06
N THR A 422 -24.32 -8.46 -7.11
CA THR A 422 -25.34 -9.33 -6.52
C THR A 422 -25.27 -9.38 -4.99
N ARG A 423 -24.08 -9.12 -4.44
CA ARG A 423 -23.79 -9.11 -3.01
C ARG A 423 -22.73 -8.06 -2.68
N THR A 424 -23.10 -6.80 -2.85
CA THR A 424 -22.19 -5.66 -2.71
C THR A 424 -22.38 -4.92 -1.39
N LYS A 425 -21.35 -4.18 -0.98
CA LYS A 425 -21.46 -3.15 0.07
C LYS A 425 -21.45 -1.77 -0.59
N LEU A 426 -22.32 -0.90 -0.10
CA LEU A 426 -22.42 0.47 -0.62
C LEU A 426 -21.54 1.41 0.21
N LEU A 427 -20.54 1.99 -0.44
CA LEU A 427 -19.67 3.00 0.16
C LEU A 427 -20.10 4.39 -0.29
N CYS A 428 -20.46 5.28 0.64
CA CYS A 428 -20.69 6.68 0.33
C CYS A 428 -19.36 7.44 0.39
N ALA A 429 -18.81 7.82 -0.77
CA ALA A 429 -17.47 8.40 -0.90
C ALA A 429 -17.33 9.80 -0.27
N ALA A 430 -18.43 10.52 -0.05
CA ALA A 430 -18.41 11.84 0.58
C ALA A 430 -18.61 11.84 2.09
N ALA A 431 -18.91 10.68 2.69
CA ALA A 431 -19.10 10.59 4.12
C ALA A 431 -17.84 11.02 4.90
N ASN A 432 -18.00 11.39 6.17
CA ASN A 432 -16.90 11.73 7.07
C ASN A 432 -15.90 12.75 6.48
N MET A 433 -16.42 13.86 5.95
CA MET A 433 -15.64 14.90 5.28
C MET A 433 -14.81 14.36 4.10
N GLY A 434 -15.37 13.41 3.35
CA GLY A 434 -14.72 12.76 2.23
C GLY A 434 -13.71 11.67 2.60
N ASN A 435 -13.70 11.17 3.85
CA ASN A 435 -13.04 9.90 4.16
C ASN A 435 -13.85 8.72 3.61
N GLY A 436 -15.12 8.94 3.31
CA GLY A 436 -16.08 7.91 2.95
C GLY A 436 -16.66 7.20 4.18
N GLY A 437 -17.57 6.26 3.93
CA GLY A 437 -18.16 5.41 4.96
C GLY A 437 -19.18 4.45 4.38
N TRP A 438 -19.33 3.30 5.03
CA TRP A 438 -20.19 2.21 4.54
C TRP A 438 -21.64 2.38 5.02
N LEU A 439 -22.59 2.08 4.13
CA LEU A 439 -24.01 2.11 4.44
C LEU A 439 -24.39 0.95 5.36
N ILE A 440 -25.05 1.29 6.47
CA ILE A 440 -25.66 0.34 7.40
C ILE A 440 -27.16 0.60 7.43
N CYS A 441 -27.95 -0.48 7.35
CA CYS A 441 -29.37 -0.49 7.66
C CYS A 441 -29.60 -1.29 8.95
N SER A 442 -30.25 -0.67 9.93
CA SER A 442 -30.69 -1.37 11.15
C SER A 442 -31.91 -2.21 10.83
N GLU A 443 -31.87 -3.52 11.08
CA GLU A 443 -33.00 -4.41 10.78
C GLU A 443 -34.25 -4.08 11.62
N ASP A 444 -34.07 -3.72 12.89
CA ASP A 444 -35.17 -3.42 13.81
C ASP A 444 -35.90 -2.11 13.47
N THR A 445 -35.13 -1.08 13.12
CA THR A 445 -35.67 0.29 12.93
C THR A 445 -35.79 0.69 11.46
N GLN A 446 -35.19 -0.07 10.55
CA GLN A 446 -35.01 0.25 9.13
C GLN A 446 -34.34 1.61 8.89
N ASN A 447 -33.65 2.15 9.90
CA ASN A 447 -32.92 3.40 9.77
C ASN A 447 -31.60 3.19 9.03
N PHE A 448 -31.30 4.13 8.13
CA PHE A 448 -30.04 4.17 7.39
C PHE A 448 -29.02 5.03 8.13
N SER A 449 -27.81 4.52 8.26
CA SER A 449 -26.67 5.25 8.83
C SER A 449 -25.40 4.96 8.05
N ILE A 450 -24.37 5.77 8.27
CA ILE A 450 -23.05 5.55 7.68
C ILE A 450 -22.05 5.25 8.79
N THR A 451 -21.33 4.15 8.67
CA THR A 451 -20.19 3.84 9.55
C THR A 451 -18.87 4.35 8.96
N ARG A 452 -17.77 4.17 9.70
CA ARG A 452 -16.43 4.58 9.28
C ARG A 452 -15.94 3.80 8.06
N HIS A 453 -15.00 4.38 7.34
CA HIS A 453 -14.29 3.77 6.22
C HIS A 453 -13.05 3.01 6.74
N ASP A 454 -13.30 1.96 7.52
CA ASP A 454 -12.28 1.05 8.06
C ASP A 454 -12.75 -0.40 7.90
N VAL A 455 -11.86 -1.36 8.18
CA VAL A 455 -12.15 -2.80 8.05
C VAL A 455 -13.35 -3.19 8.93
N ASP A 456 -13.42 -2.68 10.16
CA ASP A 456 -14.54 -2.93 11.08
C ASP A 456 -15.86 -2.36 10.56
N GLY A 457 -15.83 -1.14 10.01
CA GLY A 457 -16.98 -0.52 9.38
C GLY A 457 -17.44 -1.29 8.15
N ARG A 458 -16.50 -1.76 7.33
CA ARG A 458 -16.80 -2.63 6.19
C ARG A 458 -17.39 -3.96 6.64
N ALA A 459 -16.90 -4.55 7.72
CA ALA A 459 -17.44 -5.81 8.28
C ALA A 459 -18.89 -5.64 8.77
N LYS A 460 -19.22 -4.48 9.35
CA LYS A 460 -20.58 -4.11 9.81
C LYS A 460 -21.48 -3.60 8.68
N ALA A 461 -20.92 -3.33 7.51
CA ALA A 461 -21.67 -2.83 6.38
C ALA A 461 -22.73 -3.83 5.93
N THR A 462 -23.91 -3.31 5.64
CA THR A 462 -25.03 -4.09 5.15
C THR A 462 -24.77 -4.56 3.72
N LEU A 463 -25.24 -5.77 3.39
CA LEU A 463 -25.16 -6.34 2.05
C LEU A 463 -26.38 -5.96 1.21
N TRP A 464 -26.11 -5.56 -0.03
CA TRP A 464 -27.08 -5.08 -1.00
C TRP A 464 -26.98 -5.88 -2.29
N ASN A 465 -28.09 -6.05 -2.98
CA ASN A 465 -28.16 -6.61 -4.32
C ASN A 465 -28.62 -5.52 -5.29
N ILE A 466 -27.79 -5.20 -6.27
CA ILE A 466 -28.06 -4.21 -7.31
C ILE A 466 -28.67 -4.94 -8.50
N VAL A 467 -29.99 -4.91 -8.58
CA VAL A 467 -30.76 -5.60 -9.63
C VAL A 467 -30.85 -4.68 -10.84
N ILE A 468 -30.16 -5.04 -11.92
CA ILE A 468 -30.27 -4.32 -13.20
C ILE A 468 -31.67 -4.55 -13.76
N ILE A 469 -32.42 -3.46 -13.95
CA ILE A 469 -33.70 -3.48 -14.63
C ILE A 469 -33.37 -3.24 -16.09
N SER A 470 -33.50 -4.27 -16.93
CA SER A 470 -33.25 -4.16 -18.36
C SER A 470 -34.10 -3.02 -18.93
N ASP A 471 -33.45 -2.03 -19.53
CA ASP A 471 -34.11 -1.10 -20.43
C ASP A 471 -34.44 -1.88 -21.71
N THR A 472 -35.49 -2.71 -21.68
CA THR A 472 -36.16 -3.16 -22.91
C THR A 472 -36.93 -1.99 -23.50
N GLU A 473 -36.20 -0.96 -23.89
CA GLU A 473 -36.59 -0.12 -25.01
C GLU A 473 -35.60 -0.48 -26.11
N GLU A 474 -35.98 -1.48 -26.92
CA GLU A 474 -35.48 -1.59 -28.29
C GLU A 474 -35.68 -0.21 -28.92
N THR A 475 -34.61 0.58 -28.97
CA THR A 475 -34.55 1.75 -29.85
C THR A 475 -34.53 1.24 -31.27
N ASP A 476 -35.72 1.07 -31.86
CA ASP A 476 -35.95 1.11 -33.31
C ASP A 476 -35.58 2.48 -33.89
#